data_AF-A0A2W5FEI3-F1
#
_entry.id   AF-A0A2W5FEI3-F1
#
_cell.length_a   1.000
_cell.length_b   1.000
_cell.length_c   1.000
_cell.angle_alpha   90.00
_cell.angle_beta   90.00
_cell.angle_gamma   90.00
#
_symmetry.space_group_name_H-M   'P 1'
#
loop_
_entity.id
_entity.type
_entity.pdbx_description
1 polymer ?
#
loop_
_entity_poly.entity_id
_entity_poly.type
_entity_poly.pdbx_seq_one_letter_code
_entity_poly.pdbx_strand_id
1 'polypeptide(L)'
;MIVFVQREPRPDAPYWPGRRLLTAIDAVAWPLGWAILVHQIPDLGKGGSMVTFVAMLLALYRLSAALFTNHRYWFTTWWVVRTAALLLLVGLVMKLAMWVSAASQ
;
A
#
# COMPACT_ATOMS: atom_id res chain seq x y z
N MET A 1 -10.49 -26.74 -25.08
CA MET A 1 -11.72 -25.97 -24.77
C MET A 1 -11.40 -25.03 -23.61
N ILE A 2 -11.22 -23.74 -23.87
CA ILE A 2 -10.96 -22.74 -22.81
C ILE A 2 -12.32 -22.22 -22.35
N VAL A 3 -12.68 -22.46 -21.09
CA VAL A 3 -13.90 -21.92 -20.48
C VAL A 3 -13.56 -20.55 -19.91
N PHE A 4 -14.12 -19.50 -20.50
CA PHE A 4 -14.07 -18.16 -19.91
C PHE A 4 -15.10 -18.09 -18.79
N VAL A 5 -14.64 -18.25 -17.55
CA VAL A 5 -15.47 -18.00 -16.36
C VAL A 5 -15.59 -16.49 -16.20
N GLN A 6 -16.70 -15.92 -16.68
CA GLN A 6 -17.02 -14.52 -16.46
C GLN A 6 -17.45 -14.35 -14.99
N ARG A 7 -16.55 -13.83 -14.15
CA ARG A 7 -16.91 -13.51 -12.76
C ARG A 7 -17.97 -12.40 -12.78
N GLU A 8 -19.06 -12.60 -12.04
CA GLU A 8 -20.04 -11.55 -11.82
C GLU A 8 -19.35 -10.28 -11.30
N PRO A 9 -19.73 -9.09 -11.80
CA PRO A 9 -19.24 -7.83 -11.25
C PRO A 9 -19.54 -7.80 -9.75
N ARG A 10 -18.50 -7.70 -8.92
CA ARG A 10 -18.69 -7.52 -7.48
C ARG A 10 -19.62 -6.33 -7.22
N PRO A 11 -20.53 -6.41 -6.24
CA PRO A 11 -21.41 -5.31 -5.86
C PRO A 11 -20.61 -4.04 -5.61
N ASP A 12 -21.12 -2.91 -6.10
CA ASP A 12 -20.52 -1.61 -5.83
C ASP A 12 -20.43 -1.39 -4.32
N ALA A 13 -19.27 -0.93 -3.84
CA ALA A 13 -19.13 -0.69 -2.41
C ALA A 13 -19.88 0.60 -2.01
N PRO A 14 -20.23 0.75 -0.72
CA PRO A 14 -20.99 1.90 -0.23
C PRO A 14 -20.31 3.24 -0.55
N TYR A 15 -21.09 4.25 -0.94
CA TYR A 15 -20.59 5.60 -1.20
C TYR A 15 -20.53 6.41 0.11
N TRP A 16 -19.36 6.93 0.46
CA TRP A 16 -19.19 7.92 1.53
C TRP A 16 -18.08 8.93 1.19
N PRO A 17 -18.17 10.18 1.67
CA PRO A 17 -17.32 11.28 1.21
C PRO A 17 -15.81 11.07 1.43
N GLY A 18 -15.41 10.35 2.48
CA GLY A 18 -14.00 10.01 2.75
C GLY A 18 -13.41 8.89 1.87
N ARG A 19 -14.23 8.19 1.07
CA ARG A 19 -13.78 6.99 0.33
C ARG A 19 -12.79 7.33 -0.77
N ARG A 20 -13.02 8.42 -1.51
CA ARG A 20 -12.14 8.88 -2.62
C ARG A 20 -10.73 9.21 -2.15
N LEU A 21 -10.62 9.87 -1.00
CA LEU A 21 -9.32 10.24 -0.45
C LEU A 21 -8.54 8.99 -0.01
N LEU A 22 -9.23 8.07 0.68
CA LEU A 22 -8.63 6.81 1.10
C LEU A 22 -8.21 5.94 -0.10
N THR A 23 -9.02 5.89 -1.17
CA THR A 23 -8.68 5.07 -2.36
C THR A 23 -7.54 5.68 -3.15
N ALA A 24 -7.44 7.01 -3.21
CA ALA A 24 -6.28 7.71 -3.76
C ALA A 24 -5.01 7.45 -2.93
N ILE A 25 -5.10 7.50 -1.60
CA ILE A 25 -3.96 7.20 -0.71
C ILE A 25 -3.53 5.73 -0.89
N ASP A 26 -4.46 4.78 -0.91
CA ASP A 26 -4.20 3.35 -1.16
C ASP A 26 -3.51 3.12 -2.52
N ALA A 27 -4.02 3.78 -3.57
CA ALA A 27 -3.51 3.66 -4.93
C ALA A 27 -2.05 4.14 -5.07
N VAL A 28 -1.66 5.15 -4.30
CA VAL A 28 -0.31 5.75 -4.34
C VAL A 28 0.63 5.12 -3.30
N ALA A 29 0.13 4.68 -2.15
CA ALA A 29 0.94 4.13 -1.07
C ALA A 29 1.74 2.89 -1.50
N TRP A 30 1.14 1.98 -2.29
CA TRP A 30 1.81 0.76 -2.71
C TRP A 30 2.98 0.99 -3.67
N PRO A 31 2.81 1.75 -4.77
CA PRO A 31 3.93 2.10 -5.63
C PRO A 31 5.00 2.93 -4.93
N LEU A 32 4.62 3.86 -4.04
CA LEU A 32 5.60 4.61 -3.25
C LEU A 32 6.39 3.68 -2.34
N GLY A 33 5.73 2.72 -1.69
CA GLY A 33 6.37 1.72 -0.84
C GLY A 33 7.42 0.92 -1.60
N TRP A 34 7.11 0.48 -2.83
CA TRP A 34 8.08 -0.18 -3.69
C TRP A 34 9.25 0.72 -4.07
N ALA A 35 9.00 1.97 -4.45
CA ALA A 35 10.06 2.93 -4.76
C ALA A 35 11.00 3.14 -3.55
N ILE A 36 10.44 3.32 -2.35
CA ILE A 36 11.24 3.49 -1.12
C ILE A 36 12.10 2.25 -0.84
N LEU A 37 11.51 1.04 -0.92
CA LEU A 37 12.25 -0.21 -0.71
C LEU A 37 13.40 -0.39 -1.69
N VAL A 38 13.17 -0.08 -2.96
CA VAL A 38 14.17 -0.14 -4.03
C VAL A 38 15.33 0.81 -3.76
N HIS A 39 15.05 2.01 -3.23
CA HIS A 39 16.08 2.98 -2.86
C HIS A 39 16.90 2.59 -1.62
N GLN A 40 16.47 1.61 -0.82
CA GLN A 40 17.27 1.11 0.31
C GLN A 40 18.34 0.09 -0.08
N ILE A 41 18.29 -0.44 -1.31
CA ILE A 41 19.25 -1.43 -1.77
C ILE A 41 20.44 -0.71 -2.42
N PRO A 42 21.66 -0.77 -1.84
CA PRO A 42 22.85 -0.19 -2.44
C PRO A 42 23.18 -0.87 -3.79
N ASP A 43 23.75 -0.10 -4.72
CA ASP A 43 24.19 -0.54 -6.06
C ASP A 43 23.12 -1.00 -7.07
N LEU A 44 21.86 -0.58 -6.92
CA LEU A 44 20.83 -0.89 -7.93
C LEU A 44 21.02 -0.25 -9.31
N GLY A 45 21.91 0.74 -9.42
CA GLY A 45 22.24 1.41 -10.68
C GLY A 45 21.00 1.87 -11.46
N LYS A 46 21.02 1.66 -12.79
CA LYS A 46 19.90 1.98 -13.70
C LYS A 46 18.65 1.10 -13.47
N GLY A 47 18.78 -0.02 -12.75
CA GLY A 47 17.64 -0.89 -12.44
C GLY A 47 16.66 -0.23 -11.46
N GLY A 48 17.18 0.51 -10.48
CA GLY A 48 16.35 1.23 -9.51
C GLY A 48 15.46 2.31 -10.14
N SER A 49 16.00 3.08 -11.10
CA SER A 49 15.25 4.13 -11.77
C SER A 49 14.12 3.60 -12.65
N MET A 50 14.31 2.44 -13.30
CA MET A 50 13.26 1.80 -14.09
C MET A 50 12.12 1.28 -13.21
N VAL A 51 12.44 0.70 -12.06
CA VAL A 51 11.41 0.26 -11.10
C VAL A 51 10.64 1.45 -10.53
N THR A 52 11.31 2.56 -10.20
CA THR A 52 10.65 3.79 -9.75
C THR A 52 9.74 4.37 -10.85
N PHE A 53 10.18 4.36 -12.11
CA PHE A 53 9.36 4.84 -13.23
C PHE A 53 8.11 3.97 -13.45
N VAL A 54 8.26 2.65 -13.43
CA VAL A 54 7.14 1.70 -13.53
C VAL A 54 6.19 1.85 -12.34
N ALA A 55 6.72 1.99 -11.12
CA ALA A 55 5.92 2.26 -9.94
C ALA A 55 5.12 3.56 -10.10
N MET A 56 5.72 4.62 -10.62
CA MET A 56 5.03 5.89 -10.85
C MET A 56 3.91 5.77 -11.88
N LEU A 57 4.13 5.05 -12.98
CA LEU A 57 3.08 4.78 -13.97
C LEU A 57 1.92 3.95 -13.38
N LEU A 58 2.24 2.93 -12.58
CA LEU A 58 1.24 2.14 -11.87
C LEU A 58 0.47 2.97 -10.84
N ALA A 59 1.12 3.92 -10.16
CA ALA A 59 0.49 4.88 -9.26
C ALA A 59 -0.50 5.76 -10.00
N LEU A 60 -0.09 6.35 -11.13
CA LEU A 60 -0.98 7.19 -11.94
C LEU A 60 -2.17 6.39 -12.49
N TYR A 61 -1.94 5.17 -12.97
CA TYR A 61 -3.01 4.30 -13.47
C TYR A 61 -4.00 3.89 -12.37
N ARG A 62 -3.50 3.56 -11.17
CA ARG A 62 -4.39 3.24 -10.03
C ARG A 62 -5.09 4.48 -9.50
N LEU A 63 -4.45 5.64 -9.53
CA LEU A 63 -5.05 6.91 -9.13
C LEU A 63 -6.17 7.31 -10.10
N SER A 64 -5.95 7.18 -11.40
CA SER A 64 -7.01 7.44 -12.40
C SER A 64 -8.16 6.46 -12.23
N ALA A 65 -7.90 5.18 -12.00
CA ALA A 65 -8.95 4.20 -11.69
C ALA A 65 -9.68 4.51 -10.36
N ALA A 66 -8.97 4.98 -9.33
CA ALA A 66 -9.59 5.39 -8.07
C ALA A 66 -10.49 6.63 -8.22
N LEU A 67 -10.13 7.56 -9.11
CA LEU A 67 -10.89 8.77 -9.39
C LEU A 67 -12.11 8.52 -10.31
N PHE A 68 -11.94 7.76 -11.38
CA PHE A 68 -12.98 7.52 -12.40
C PHE A 68 -13.86 6.29 -12.11
N THR A 69 -13.37 5.30 -11.37
CA THR A 69 -14.05 4.02 -11.12
C THR A 69 -14.17 3.69 -9.62
N ASN A 70 -14.23 4.73 -8.77
CA ASN A 70 -14.25 4.66 -7.30
C ASN A 70 -15.30 3.69 -6.72
N HIS A 71 -16.45 3.53 -7.38
CA HIS A 71 -17.56 2.68 -6.94
C HIS A 71 -17.12 1.21 -6.76
N ARG A 72 -16.19 0.77 -7.62
CA ARG A 72 -15.73 -0.61 -7.75
C ARG A 72 -14.39 -0.87 -7.04
N TYR A 73 -13.77 0.15 -6.45
CA TYR A 73 -12.46 0.03 -5.82
C TYR A 73 -12.58 -0.47 -4.38
N TRP A 74 -11.94 -1.60 -4.09
CA TRP A 74 -11.86 -2.23 -2.76
C TRP A 74 -10.47 -2.01 -2.16
N PHE A 75 -10.43 -1.58 -0.90
CA PHE A 75 -9.21 -1.26 -0.17
C PHE A 75 -8.31 -2.48 -0.02
N THR A 76 -7.32 -2.62 -0.90
CA THR A 76 -6.31 -3.68 -0.79
C THR A 76 -5.35 -3.43 0.37
N THR A 77 -5.13 -2.18 0.78
CA THR A 77 -4.14 -1.86 1.83
C THR A 77 -4.66 -2.02 3.25
N TRP A 78 -5.96 -2.26 3.47
CA TRP A 78 -6.47 -2.42 4.84
C TRP A 78 -5.81 -3.58 5.59
N TRP A 79 -5.61 -4.71 4.90
CA TRP A 79 -4.98 -5.88 5.52
C TRP A 79 -3.49 -5.63 5.78
N VAL A 80 -2.79 -4.97 4.85
CA VAL A 80 -1.37 -4.67 4.99
C VAL A 80 -1.10 -3.59 6.04
N VAL A 81 -1.87 -2.50 6.04
CA VAL A 81 -1.76 -1.42 7.04
C VAL A 81 -2.03 -1.98 8.43
N ARG A 82 -3.04 -2.84 8.59
CA ARG A 82 -3.32 -3.50 9.86
C ARG A 82 -2.13 -4.34 10.33
N THR A 83 -1.55 -5.17 9.45
CA THR A 83 -0.38 -5.99 9.78
C THR A 83 0.85 -5.14 10.08
N ALA A 84 1.14 -4.11 9.28
CA ALA A 84 2.26 -3.22 9.48
C ALA A 84 2.14 -2.39 10.78
N ALA A 85 0.95 -1.86 11.09
CA ALA A 85 0.70 -1.16 12.34
C ALA A 85 0.91 -2.08 13.56
N LEU A 86 0.51 -3.35 13.44
CA LEU A 86 0.71 -4.34 14.50
C LEU A 86 2.20 -4.65 14.70
N LEU A 87 2.97 -4.78 13.62
CA LEU A 87 4.43 -4.94 13.68
C LEU A 87 5.13 -3.73 14.30
N LEU A 88 4.72 -2.51 13.93
CA LEU A 88 5.26 -1.27 14.51
C LEU A 88 4.93 -1.15 16.01
N LEU A 89 3.72 -1.54 16.42
CA LEU A 89 3.33 -1.59 17.83
C LEU A 89 4.24 -2.53 18.62
N VAL A 90 4.52 -3.73 18.10
CA VAL A 90 5.44 -4.69 18.73
C VAL A 90 6.84 -4.09 18.86
N GLY A 91 7.37 -3.49 17.80
CA GLY A 91 8.68 -2.82 17.83
C GLY A 91 8.74 -1.67 18.84
N LEU A 92 7.67 -0.88 18.96
CA LEU A 92 7.57 0.22 19.91
C LEU A 92 7.52 -0.29 21.36
N VAL A 93 6.76 -1.35 21.63
CA VAL A 93 6.69 -2.00 22.96
C VAL A 93 8.06 -2.55 23.36
N MET A 94 8.75 -3.25 22.46
CA MET A 94 10.13 -3.72 22.70
C MET A 94 11.07 -2.57 23.01
N LYS A 95 10.99 -1.47 22.25
CA LYS A 95 11.83 -0.29 22.48
C LYS A 95 11.57 0.34 23.84
N LEU A 96 10.30 0.52 24.22
CA LEU A 96 9.94 1.05 25.53
C LEU A 96 10.40 0.13 26.67
N ALA A 97 10.27 -1.19 26.51
CA ALA A 97 10.76 -2.16 27.49
C ALA A 97 12.28 -2.04 27.69
N MET A 98 13.06 -1.87 26.62
CA MET A 98 14.50 -1.64 26.71
C MET A 98 14.83 -0.33 27.44
N TRP A 99 14.11 0.76 27.13
CA TRP A 99 14.32 2.05 27.81
C TRP A 99 14.00 1.97 29.30
N VAL A 100 12.89 1.31 29.68
CA VAL A 100 12.52 1.09 31.08
C VAL A 100 13.56 0.23 31.80
N SER A 101 14.03 -0.85 31.16
CA SER A 101 15.08 -1.71 31.74
C SER A 101 16.40 -0.96 31.92
N ALA A 102 16.77 -0.08 30.99
CA ALA A 102 17.98 0.74 31.09
C ALA A 102 17.88 1.83 32.17
N ALA A 103 16.67 2.36 32.42
CA ALA A 103 16.43 3.34 33.49
C ALA A 103 16.36 2.71 34.90
N SER A 104 16.25 1.39 34.99
CA SER A 104 16.20 0.63 36.26
C SER A 104 17.56 0.10 36.74
N GLN A 105 18.64 0.38 36.01
CA GLN A 105 20.03 0.14 36.39
C GLN A 105 20.69 1.43 36.88
#